data_AF-A0A2U3YC84-F1
#
_entry.id   AF-A0A2U3YC84-F1
#
_cell.length_a   1.000
_cell.length_b   1.000
_cell.length_c   1.000
_cell.angle_alpha   90.00
_cell.angle_beta   90.00
_cell.angle_gamma   90.00
#
_symmetry.space_group_name_H-M   'P 1'
#
loop_
_entity.id
_entity.type
_entity.pdbx_description
1 polymer ?
#
loop_
_entity_poly.entity_id
_entity_poly.type
_entity_poly.pdbx_seq_one_letter_code
_entity_poly.pdbx_strand_id
1 'polypeptide(L)'
;MTLNDRQELMMNPEKSIPEETVGTTTLRYLARVGELEATDTEDLTLNYGLVVDCGSSGSRIFVYFWPRHNGNPHDLLDIKQMRDRNSQPVVKKIKPGISAMADTPEHASDYLRPLLSFAAAHVPVKKHKETPLYILCTAGMRLLPERKQLAILADLVRDIPLEFDFLFSQSQAEVISGKQEGVYAWIGINFVLGRFDHEDESDAEAPQELAAGRRRTVGILDMGGASLQIAYEVPTSTSVLPPKQEEEAKILLAEFNLGCDVQHTEHVYRVYVTTFLGFGGNFARQRYEDLVLNETLTKNRLLGQKTGLSPDNPLLDPCLPVGLTDVVERNSQVLHIRGRGDWASCGAMLSPLLARSNTSQASLNGIYQSPIDFNNSEFYGFSEFFYCTEDVLRIGGHYHGPTFAKAAQVNYL
;
A
#
# COMPACT_ATOMS: atom_id res chain seq x y z
N MET A 1 1.06 4.80 -1.83
CA MET A 1 1.99 4.64 -0.69
C MET A 1 2.37 3.16 -0.70
N THR A 2 3.61 2.80 -0.39
CA THR A 2 4.23 1.56 -0.90
C THR A 2 5.13 0.82 0.05
N LEU A 3 5.27 -0.48 -0.24
CA LEU A 3 6.28 -1.50 0.10
C LEU A 3 7.27 -1.25 1.26
N ASN A 4 7.84 -0.06 1.46
CA ASN A 4 8.67 0.27 2.62
C ASN A 4 7.85 0.40 3.92
N ASP A 5 6.61 0.89 3.83
CA ASP A 5 5.72 0.98 5.01
C ASP A 5 5.28 -0.41 5.49
N ARG A 6 5.53 -1.45 4.67
CA ARG A 6 5.41 -2.86 5.05
C ARG A 6 6.64 -3.41 5.75
N GLN A 7 7.78 -2.74 5.67
CA GLN A 7 9.06 -3.16 6.26
C GLN A 7 9.47 -2.39 7.53
N GLU A 8 9.02 -1.16 7.76
CA GLU A 8 9.36 -0.43 9.01
C GLU A 8 8.79 -1.12 10.27
N LEU A 9 7.65 -1.81 10.16
CA LEU A 9 7.13 -2.72 11.18
C LEU A 9 7.94 -4.03 11.32
N MET A 10 8.75 -4.40 10.31
CA MET A 10 9.56 -5.62 10.31
C MET A 10 10.95 -5.44 10.94
N MET A 11 11.34 -4.23 11.34
CA MET A 11 12.67 -3.95 11.90
C MET A 11 12.66 -3.44 13.36
N ASN A 12 11.52 -3.42 14.07
CA ASN A 12 11.51 -3.08 15.51
C ASN A 12 10.29 -3.64 16.30
N PRO A 13 10.31 -4.91 16.76
CA PRO A 13 9.23 -5.50 17.55
C PRO A 13 9.59 -5.66 19.04
N GLU A 14 10.21 -4.66 19.68
CA GLU A 14 10.49 -4.72 21.13
C GLU A 14 9.24 -4.62 22.03
N LYS A 15 8.01 -4.75 21.51
CA LYS A 15 6.79 -4.68 22.31
C LYS A 15 5.65 -5.61 21.90
N SER A 16 5.88 -6.89 21.55
CA SER A 16 4.76 -7.86 21.53
C SER A 16 5.17 -9.31 21.28
N ILE A 17 5.72 -10.02 22.27
CA ILE A 17 5.63 -11.50 22.27
C ILE A 17 5.27 -11.98 23.68
N PRO A 18 4.11 -12.64 23.87
CA PRO A 18 3.87 -13.46 25.05
C PRO A 18 4.76 -14.70 24.98
N GLU A 19 5.44 -15.04 26.08
CA GLU A 19 6.07 -16.33 26.28
C GLU A 19 4.99 -17.43 26.20
N GLU A 20 4.84 -18.11 25.06
CA GLU A 20 4.40 -19.52 24.93
C GLU A 20 4.14 -19.89 23.46
N THR A 21 5.21 -20.27 22.74
CA THR A 21 5.32 -21.33 21.71
C THR A 21 6.64 -21.13 20.97
N VAL A 22 7.69 -21.79 21.46
CA VAL A 22 9.02 -21.78 20.82
C VAL A 22 8.99 -22.79 19.67
N GLY A 23 8.79 -22.30 18.44
CA GLY A 23 8.79 -23.12 17.21
C GLY A 23 8.86 -22.25 15.96
N THR A 24 9.66 -22.67 14.97
CA THR A 24 9.90 -22.24 13.57
C THR A 24 9.78 -20.73 13.21
N THR A 25 8.72 -20.03 13.63
CA THR A 25 8.52 -18.58 13.51
C THR A 25 9.59 -17.76 14.23
N THR A 26 9.99 -18.14 15.44
CA THR A 26 11.07 -17.46 16.19
C THR A 26 12.43 -17.65 15.51
N LEU A 27 12.70 -18.82 14.94
CA LEU A 27 13.93 -19.10 14.20
C LEU A 27 14.02 -18.31 12.89
N ARG A 28 12.90 -18.16 12.16
CA ARG A 28 12.83 -17.30 10.97
C ARG A 28 12.97 -15.81 11.30
N TYR A 29 12.36 -15.37 12.41
CA TYR A 29 12.57 -14.02 12.92
C TYR A 29 14.05 -13.75 13.21
N LEU A 30 14.72 -14.64 13.93
CA LEU A 30 16.15 -14.53 14.23
C LEU A 30 17.03 -14.65 12.98
N ALA A 31 16.67 -15.51 12.01
CA ALA A 31 17.37 -15.60 10.73
C ALA A 31 17.30 -14.29 9.95
N ARG A 32 16.17 -13.58 9.99
CA ARG A 32 16.01 -12.25 9.39
C ARG A 32 16.76 -11.13 10.09
N VAL A 33 16.96 -11.24 11.39
CA VAL A 33 17.89 -10.36 12.11
C VAL A 33 19.33 -10.61 11.64
N GLY A 34 19.67 -11.86 11.27
CA GLY A 34 20.92 -12.17 10.56
C GLY A 34 21.02 -11.59 9.14
N GLU A 35 19.88 -11.39 8.45
CA GLU A 35 19.79 -10.71 7.14
C GLU A 35 19.95 -9.17 7.20
N LEU A 36 20.39 -8.65 8.35
CA LEU A 36 20.80 -7.25 8.49
C LEU A 36 22.19 -6.99 7.93
N GLU A 37 22.94 -8.01 7.49
CA GLU A 37 24.27 -7.82 6.89
C GLU A 37 24.22 -7.07 5.55
N ALA A 38 25.29 -6.35 5.25
CA ALA A 38 25.47 -5.68 3.96
C ALA A 38 25.44 -6.71 2.82
N THR A 39 24.80 -6.36 1.70
CA THR A 39 24.79 -7.24 0.52
C THR A 39 26.21 -7.34 -0.05
N ASP A 40 26.71 -8.57 -0.26
CA ASP A 40 28.02 -8.79 -0.87
C ASP A 40 27.98 -8.48 -2.38
N THR A 41 28.32 -7.24 -2.73
CA THR A 41 28.33 -6.77 -4.12
C THR A 41 29.42 -7.41 -4.98
N GLU A 42 30.39 -8.12 -4.39
CA GLU A 42 31.43 -8.85 -5.12
C GLU A 42 30.99 -10.26 -5.52
N ASP A 43 29.92 -10.79 -4.92
CA ASP A 43 29.32 -12.06 -5.32
C ASP A 43 28.62 -11.94 -6.68
N LEU A 44 29.28 -12.46 -7.72
CA LEU A 44 28.79 -12.45 -9.09
C LEU A 44 27.58 -13.37 -9.32
N THR A 45 27.27 -14.26 -8.37
CA THR A 45 26.10 -15.15 -8.45
C THR A 45 24.80 -14.46 -8.08
N LEU A 46 24.88 -13.30 -7.41
CA LEU A 46 23.72 -12.48 -7.09
C LEU A 46 23.12 -11.81 -8.33
N ASN A 47 21.81 -11.72 -8.32
CA ASN A 47 21.01 -10.97 -9.29
C ASN A 47 20.30 -9.83 -8.57
N TYR A 48 19.95 -8.79 -9.31
CA TYR A 48 19.37 -7.57 -8.76
C TYR A 48 18.10 -7.21 -9.50
N GLY A 49 17.20 -6.50 -8.85
CA GLY A 49 15.98 -5.96 -9.46
C GLY A 49 15.61 -4.61 -8.85
N LEU A 50 15.14 -3.69 -9.69
CA LEU A 50 14.77 -2.34 -9.30
C LEU A 50 13.27 -2.14 -9.46
N VAL A 51 12.62 -1.61 -8.42
CA VAL A 51 11.22 -1.21 -8.49
C VAL A 51 11.11 0.24 -8.04
N VAL A 52 10.61 1.09 -8.93
CA VAL A 52 10.21 2.46 -8.62
C VAL A 52 8.71 2.48 -8.38
N ASP A 53 8.32 2.78 -7.15
CA ASP A 53 6.96 3.19 -6.83
C ASP A 53 6.77 4.67 -7.16
N CYS A 54 5.81 4.96 -8.03
CA CYS A 54 5.38 6.31 -8.35
C CYS A 54 4.04 6.63 -7.68
N GLY A 55 4.11 6.92 -6.38
CA GLY A 55 2.98 7.32 -5.54
C GLY A 55 2.52 8.77 -5.74
N SER A 56 1.30 9.07 -5.27
CA SER A 56 0.71 10.43 -5.36
C SER A 56 1.48 11.49 -4.56
N SER A 57 2.05 11.13 -3.40
CA SER A 57 2.78 12.05 -2.52
C SER A 57 4.30 12.07 -2.73
N GLY A 58 4.83 11.22 -3.61
CA GLY A 58 6.25 11.06 -3.86
C GLY A 58 6.59 9.71 -4.48
N SER A 59 7.75 9.64 -5.13
CA SER A 59 8.30 8.41 -5.70
C SER A 59 9.40 7.80 -4.84
N ARG A 60 9.56 6.48 -4.89
CA ARG A 60 10.57 5.72 -4.15
C ARG A 60 11.18 4.66 -5.03
N ILE A 61 12.48 4.42 -4.91
CA ILE A 61 13.15 3.26 -5.52
C ILE A 61 13.55 2.26 -4.46
N PHE A 62 13.33 0.99 -4.76
CA PHE A 62 13.74 -0.16 -3.98
C PHE A 62 14.71 -0.98 -4.80
N VAL A 63 15.83 -1.35 -4.20
CA VAL A 63 16.78 -2.29 -4.79
C VAL A 63 16.63 -3.63 -4.09
N TYR A 64 16.31 -4.66 -4.86
CA TYR A 64 16.24 -6.04 -4.39
C TYR A 64 17.39 -6.86 -4.97
N PHE A 65 17.74 -7.94 -4.30
CA PHE A 65 18.68 -8.93 -4.79
C PHE A 65 18.21 -10.33 -4.45
N TRP A 66 18.71 -11.33 -5.18
CA TRP A 66 18.49 -12.74 -4.89
C TRP A 66 19.66 -13.59 -5.38
N PRO A 67 19.99 -14.70 -4.70
CA PRO A 67 20.98 -15.65 -5.18
C PRO A 67 20.45 -16.44 -6.39
N ARG A 68 21.30 -17.29 -6.95
CA ARG A 68 20.87 -18.25 -7.97
C ARG A 68 19.80 -19.19 -7.39
N HIS A 69 18.73 -19.40 -8.16
CA HIS A 69 17.67 -20.35 -7.80
C HIS A 69 18.24 -21.76 -7.55
N ASN A 70 17.71 -22.45 -6.52
CA ASN A 70 18.21 -23.74 -6.06
C ASN A 70 17.85 -24.92 -7.00
N GLY A 71 16.95 -24.69 -7.96
CA GLY A 71 16.51 -25.68 -8.95
C GLY A 71 15.28 -26.49 -8.54
N ASN A 72 14.77 -26.31 -7.32
CA ASN A 72 13.53 -26.93 -6.86
C ASN A 72 12.32 -26.20 -7.48
N PRO A 73 11.48 -26.85 -8.32
CA PRO A 73 10.33 -26.19 -8.96
C PRO A 73 9.24 -25.74 -7.98
N HIS A 74 9.28 -26.20 -6.73
CA HIS A 74 8.35 -25.81 -5.67
C HIS A 74 8.77 -24.52 -4.96
N ASP A 75 10.03 -24.12 -5.07
CA ASP A 75 10.55 -22.92 -4.42
C ASP A 75 10.42 -21.69 -5.32
N LEU A 76 10.20 -20.53 -4.68
CA LEU A 76 10.27 -19.23 -5.35
C LEU A 76 11.69 -18.65 -5.24
N LEU A 77 11.96 -17.56 -5.96
CA LEU A 77 13.21 -16.81 -5.78
C LEU A 77 13.31 -16.27 -4.35
N ASP A 78 14.48 -16.43 -3.72
CA ASP A 78 14.82 -15.85 -2.41
C ASP A 78 15.15 -14.36 -2.54
N ILE A 79 14.12 -13.55 -2.81
CA ILE A 79 14.22 -12.10 -3.01
C ILE A 79 14.34 -11.38 -1.67
N LYS A 80 15.41 -10.59 -1.53
CA LYS A 80 15.68 -9.76 -0.35
C LYS A 80 15.90 -8.31 -0.74
N GLN A 81 15.64 -7.41 0.20
CA GLN A 81 15.98 -6.00 0.01
C GLN A 81 17.49 -5.83 0.15
N MET A 82 18.11 -5.15 -0.82
CA MET A 82 19.54 -4.87 -0.78
C MET A 82 19.87 -3.99 0.42
N ARG A 83 21.02 -4.26 1.04
CA ARG A 83 21.59 -3.44 2.10
C ARG A 83 22.91 -2.85 1.67
N ASP A 84 23.13 -1.59 2.01
CA ASP A 84 24.38 -0.90 1.76
C ASP A 84 25.48 -1.40 2.72
N ARG A 85 26.69 -0.83 2.59
CA ARG A 85 27.85 -1.19 3.41
C ARG A 85 27.67 -0.90 4.91
N ASN A 86 26.68 -0.09 5.27
CA ASN A 86 26.31 0.24 6.64
C ASN A 86 25.09 -0.56 7.11
N SER A 87 24.77 -1.65 6.41
CA SER A 87 23.62 -2.51 6.71
C SER A 87 22.26 -1.80 6.59
N GLN A 88 22.20 -0.65 5.90
CA GLN A 88 20.96 0.10 5.71
C GLN A 88 20.23 -0.33 4.44
N PRO A 89 18.90 -0.42 4.46
CA PRO A 89 18.12 -0.68 3.25
C PRO A 89 18.45 0.29 2.12
N VAL A 90 18.74 -0.23 0.92
CA VAL A 90 18.97 0.58 -0.27
C VAL A 90 17.64 1.05 -0.84
N VAL A 91 17.13 2.12 -0.23
CA VAL A 91 15.89 2.79 -0.59
C VAL A 91 16.13 4.29 -0.67
N LYS A 92 15.54 4.94 -1.67
CA LYS A 92 15.54 6.40 -1.76
C LYS A 92 14.16 6.92 -2.12
N LYS A 93 13.78 8.05 -1.52
CA LYS A 93 12.50 8.72 -1.72
C LYS A 93 12.71 10.15 -2.20
N ILE A 94 11.82 10.60 -3.08
CA ILE A 94 11.72 11.99 -3.54
C ILE A 94 10.27 12.47 -3.47
N LYS A 95 10.10 13.80 -3.45
CA LYS A 95 8.81 14.50 -3.47
C LYS A 95 8.89 15.67 -4.46
N PRO A 96 7.78 16.14 -5.06
CA PRO A 96 6.39 15.63 -4.96
C PRO A 96 6.22 14.29 -5.71
N GLY A 97 5.01 13.78 -5.91
CA GLY A 97 4.77 12.59 -6.75
C GLY A 97 4.89 12.88 -8.24
N ILE A 98 5.15 11.85 -9.07
CA ILE A 98 5.36 12.02 -10.52
C ILE A 98 4.17 12.65 -11.26
N SER A 99 2.96 12.52 -10.70
CA SER A 99 1.76 13.17 -11.25
C SER A 99 1.85 14.69 -11.26
N ALA A 100 2.78 15.30 -10.53
CA ALA A 100 3.07 16.73 -10.62
C ALA A 100 3.63 17.13 -12.00
N MET A 101 4.19 16.19 -12.77
CA MET A 101 4.68 16.42 -14.13
C MET A 101 3.55 16.35 -15.19
N ALA A 102 2.28 16.33 -14.76
CA ALA A 102 1.12 16.23 -15.65
C ALA A 102 1.07 17.32 -16.74
N ASP A 103 1.54 18.52 -16.43
CA ASP A 103 1.58 19.65 -17.36
C ASP A 103 2.96 19.87 -18.02
N THR A 104 3.96 19.09 -17.60
CA THR A 104 5.36 19.15 -18.08
C THR A 104 5.95 17.73 -18.20
N PRO A 105 5.33 16.84 -19.01
CA PRO A 105 5.71 15.44 -19.09
C PRO A 105 7.17 15.20 -19.52
N GLU A 106 7.77 16.15 -20.25
CA GLU A 106 9.17 16.14 -20.67
C GLU A 106 10.19 16.19 -19.51
N HIS A 107 9.74 16.51 -18.30
CA HIS A 107 10.59 16.51 -17.09
C HIS A 107 10.41 15.24 -16.25
N ALA A 108 9.63 14.25 -16.70
CA ALA A 108 9.40 13.02 -15.95
C ALA A 108 10.69 12.23 -15.71
N SER A 109 11.54 12.11 -16.74
CA SER A 109 12.83 11.41 -16.64
C SER A 109 13.82 12.15 -15.73
N ASP A 110 13.90 13.48 -15.87
CA ASP A 110 14.69 14.34 -14.99
C ASP A 110 14.29 14.18 -13.52
N TYR A 111 12.98 14.10 -13.25
CA TYR A 111 12.44 13.91 -11.91
C TYR A 111 12.84 12.54 -11.31
N LEU A 112 12.88 11.46 -12.10
CA LEU A 112 13.29 10.13 -11.61
C LEU A 112 14.81 9.89 -11.58
N ARG A 113 15.60 10.69 -12.30
CA ARG A 113 17.07 10.57 -12.36
C ARG A 113 17.76 10.43 -10.99
N PRO A 114 17.40 11.19 -9.94
CA PRO A 114 18.03 11.06 -8.63
C PRO A 114 17.80 9.69 -7.96
N LEU A 115 16.71 8.99 -8.29
CA LEU A 115 16.42 7.64 -7.82
C LEU A 115 17.23 6.61 -8.60
N LEU A 116 17.22 6.70 -9.93
CA LEU A 116 17.93 5.76 -10.80
C LEU A 116 19.44 5.84 -10.61
N SER A 117 19.99 7.05 -10.48
CA SER A 117 21.40 7.28 -10.18
C SER A 117 21.79 6.70 -8.82
N PHE A 118 20.89 6.78 -7.83
CA PHE A 118 21.11 6.17 -6.52
C PHE A 118 21.18 4.64 -6.62
N ALA A 119 20.26 3.99 -7.34
CA ALA A 119 20.31 2.55 -7.54
C ALA A 119 21.56 2.12 -8.34
N ALA A 120 21.90 2.84 -9.42
CA ALA A 120 23.08 2.56 -10.24
C ALA A 120 24.40 2.67 -9.46
N ALA A 121 24.45 3.52 -8.43
CA ALA A 121 25.61 3.63 -7.55
C ALA A 121 25.76 2.43 -6.59
N HIS A 122 24.69 1.68 -6.31
CA HIS A 122 24.72 0.51 -5.42
C HIS A 122 24.84 -0.80 -6.19
N VAL A 123 24.12 -0.96 -7.30
CA VAL A 123 24.18 -2.18 -8.12
C VAL A 123 25.54 -2.24 -8.85
N PRO A 124 26.26 -3.37 -8.81
CA PRO A 124 27.52 -3.52 -9.55
C PRO A 124 27.35 -3.21 -11.04
N VAL A 125 28.25 -2.42 -11.63
CA VAL A 125 28.17 -2.00 -13.05
C VAL A 125 28.03 -3.18 -14.01
N LYS A 126 28.73 -4.30 -13.73
CA LYS A 126 28.67 -5.52 -14.55
C LYS A 126 27.27 -6.15 -14.57
N LYS A 127 26.43 -5.87 -13.57
CA LYS A 127 25.07 -6.39 -13.41
C LYS A 127 23.99 -5.47 -13.96
N HIS A 128 24.30 -4.21 -14.32
CA HIS A 128 23.31 -3.25 -14.81
C HIS A 128 22.50 -3.82 -15.99
N LYS A 129 23.18 -4.41 -16.97
CA LYS A 129 22.56 -5.02 -18.16
C LYS A 129 21.71 -6.27 -17.90
N GLU A 130 21.83 -6.87 -16.72
CA GLU A 130 21.03 -8.03 -16.28
C GLU A 130 19.93 -7.63 -15.30
N THR A 131 19.91 -6.38 -14.85
CA THR A 131 19.04 -5.89 -13.78
C THR A 131 17.75 -5.31 -14.36
N PRO A 132 16.58 -5.94 -14.19
CA PRO A 132 15.31 -5.36 -14.57
C PRO A 132 14.96 -4.14 -13.73
N LEU A 133 14.47 -3.10 -14.41
CA LEU A 133 13.88 -1.91 -13.82
C LEU A 133 12.39 -1.90 -14.11
N TYR A 134 11.56 -1.78 -13.07
CA TYR A 134 10.11 -1.58 -13.17
C TYR A 134 9.74 -0.23 -12.58
N ILE A 135 8.96 0.56 -13.31
CA ILE A 135 8.40 1.85 -12.86
C ILE A 135 6.89 1.72 -12.83
N LEU A 136 6.36 1.59 -11.61
CA LEU A 136 4.95 1.29 -11.38
C LEU A 136 4.27 2.51 -10.74
N CYS A 137 3.42 3.16 -11.53
CA CYS A 137 2.67 4.33 -11.12
C CYS A 137 1.33 3.95 -10.51
N THR A 138 0.97 4.56 -9.38
CA THR A 138 -0.24 4.21 -8.61
C THR A 138 -1.33 5.29 -8.71
N ALA A 139 -2.13 5.48 -7.65
CA ALA A 139 -3.33 6.32 -7.63
C ALA A 139 -3.13 7.75 -8.15
N GLY A 140 -1.97 8.37 -7.92
CA GLY A 140 -1.69 9.74 -8.39
C GLY A 140 -1.76 9.87 -9.92
N MET A 141 -1.21 8.89 -10.64
CA MET A 141 -1.28 8.85 -12.10
C MET A 141 -2.65 8.43 -12.61
N ARG A 142 -3.33 7.49 -11.91
CA ARG A 142 -4.70 7.05 -12.24
C ARG A 142 -5.72 8.20 -12.26
N LEU A 143 -5.48 9.27 -11.49
CA LEU A 143 -6.34 10.44 -11.42
C LEU A 143 -6.12 11.44 -12.57
N LEU A 144 -5.05 11.30 -13.35
CA LEU A 144 -4.79 12.15 -14.50
C LEU A 144 -5.61 11.71 -15.72
N PRO A 145 -5.91 12.62 -16.66
CA PRO A 145 -6.38 12.24 -17.99
C PRO A 145 -5.40 11.26 -18.68
N GLU A 146 -5.92 10.24 -19.34
CA GLU A 146 -5.12 9.17 -20.00
C GLU A 146 -4.01 9.73 -20.91
N ARG A 147 -4.31 10.78 -21.69
CA ARG A 147 -3.32 11.46 -22.52
C ARG A 147 -2.09 11.94 -21.74
N LYS A 148 -2.29 12.47 -20.53
CA LYS A 148 -1.19 12.94 -19.67
C LYS A 148 -0.42 11.77 -19.06
N GLN A 149 -1.11 10.70 -18.69
CA GLN A 149 -0.46 9.46 -18.23
C GLN A 149 0.48 8.92 -19.30
N LEU A 150 -0.01 8.77 -20.53
CA LEU A 150 0.76 8.27 -21.67
C LEU A 150 1.94 9.18 -22.01
N ALA A 151 1.77 10.50 -21.94
CA ALA A 151 2.85 11.45 -22.21
C ALA A 151 4.02 11.30 -21.22
N ILE A 152 3.72 11.17 -19.91
CA ILE A 152 4.72 10.92 -18.87
C ILE A 152 5.43 9.58 -19.11
N LEU A 153 4.67 8.50 -19.33
CA LEU A 153 5.28 7.18 -19.57
C LEU A 153 6.14 7.14 -20.83
N ALA A 154 5.72 7.83 -21.90
CA ALA A 154 6.47 7.92 -23.14
C ALA A 154 7.82 8.63 -22.96
N ASP A 155 7.87 9.67 -22.11
CA ASP A 155 9.11 10.35 -21.76
C ASP A 155 10.09 9.39 -21.07
N LEU A 156 9.61 8.67 -20.03
CA LEU A 156 10.40 7.69 -19.29
C LEU A 156 10.97 6.60 -20.20
N VAL A 157 10.12 6.01 -21.05
CA VAL A 157 10.50 4.93 -21.97
C VAL A 157 11.50 5.40 -23.03
N ARG A 158 11.45 6.67 -23.42
CA ARG A 158 12.37 7.25 -24.40
C ARG A 158 13.74 7.52 -23.80
N ASP A 159 13.81 8.14 -22.62
CA ASP A 159 15.05 8.75 -22.14
C ASP A 159 15.83 7.86 -21.17
N ILE A 160 15.15 7.05 -20.33
CA ILE A 160 15.83 6.18 -19.36
C ILE A 160 16.84 5.21 -20.01
N PRO A 161 16.51 4.51 -21.13
CA PRO A 161 17.46 3.61 -21.79
C PRO A 161 18.69 4.32 -22.40
N LEU A 162 18.64 5.64 -22.58
CA LEU A 162 19.78 6.43 -23.07
C LEU A 162 20.75 6.80 -21.94
N GLU A 163 20.26 6.85 -20.70
CA GLU A 163 21.02 7.24 -19.52
C GLU A 163 21.48 6.05 -18.66
N PHE A 164 20.75 4.93 -18.68
CA PHE A 164 21.00 3.77 -17.81
C PHE A 164 20.98 2.44 -18.58
N ASP A 165 21.91 1.55 -18.23
CA ASP A 165 22.07 0.22 -18.85
C ASP A 165 21.11 -0.86 -18.29
N PHE A 166 20.10 -0.48 -17.49
CA PHE A 166 19.14 -1.43 -16.92
C PHE A 166 18.22 -2.05 -17.99
N LEU A 167 17.72 -3.26 -17.74
CA LEU A 167 16.70 -3.87 -18.59
C LEU A 167 15.39 -3.11 -18.40
N PHE A 168 15.11 -2.18 -19.33
CA PHE A 168 13.96 -1.30 -19.29
C PHE A 168 13.35 -1.12 -20.69
N SER A 169 12.02 -1.20 -20.76
CA SER A 169 11.23 -1.14 -21.98
C SER A 169 9.81 -0.68 -21.67
N GLN A 170 8.99 -0.50 -22.71
CA GLN A 170 7.61 -0.03 -22.54
C GLN A 170 6.78 -0.90 -21.59
N SER A 171 6.97 -2.22 -21.57
CA SER A 171 6.23 -3.12 -20.66
C SER A 171 6.63 -2.99 -19.19
N GLN A 172 7.67 -2.21 -18.88
CA GLN A 172 8.18 -2.03 -17.54
C GLN A 172 7.85 -0.64 -16.97
N ALA A 173 7.15 0.20 -17.72
CA ALA A 173 6.62 1.48 -17.27
C ALA A 173 5.09 1.46 -17.38
N GLU A 174 4.40 1.34 -16.25
CA GLU A 174 2.94 1.11 -16.24
C GLU A 174 2.25 1.96 -15.18
N VAL A 175 1.05 2.45 -15.49
CA VAL A 175 0.09 2.87 -14.46
C VAL A 175 -0.70 1.64 -14.02
N ILE A 176 -0.30 1.04 -12.90
CA ILE A 176 -0.94 -0.18 -12.41
C ILE A 176 -2.35 0.13 -11.89
N SER A 177 -3.27 -0.80 -12.17
CA SER A 177 -4.61 -0.77 -11.60
C SER A 177 -4.57 -0.93 -10.07
N GLY A 178 -5.61 -0.48 -9.40
CA GLY A 178 -5.76 -0.73 -7.96
C GLY A 178 -5.78 -2.22 -7.61
N LYS A 179 -6.33 -3.05 -8.53
CA LYS A 179 -6.34 -4.50 -8.41
C LYS A 179 -4.92 -5.07 -8.42
N GLN A 180 -4.08 -4.69 -9.38
CA GLN A 180 -2.67 -5.08 -9.40
C GLN A 180 -1.94 -4.62 -8.13
N GLU A 181 -2.14 -3.37 -7.69
CA GLU A 181 -1.54 -2.83 -6.47
C GLU A 181 -1.90 -3.66 -5.23
N GLY A 182 -3.17 -4.07 -5.09
CA GLY A 182 -3.64 -4.93 -4.01
C GLY A 182 -3.14 -6.37 -4.10
N VAL A 183 -3.04 -6.95 -5.31
CA VAL A 183 -2.43 -8.27 -5.53
C VAL A 183 -0.96 -8.25 -5.13
N TYR A 184 -0.17 -7.30 -5.63
CA TYR A 184 1.25 -7.18 -5.27
C TYR A 184 1.44 -6.93 -3.78
N ALA A 185 0.48 -6.24 -3.14
CA ALA A 185 0.47 -6.07 -1.71
C ALA A 185 0.32 -7.38 -0.93
N TRP A 186 -0.68 -8.16 -1.35
CA TRP A 186 -0.96 -9.45 -0.77
C TRP A 186 0.18 -10.45 -1.01
N ILE A 187 0.79 -10.46 -2.21
CA ILE A 187 1.97 -11.26 -2.52
C ILE A 187 3.12 -10.87 -1.59
N GLY A 188 3.42 -9.57 -1.49
CA GLY A 188 4.52 -9.06 -0.68
C GLY A 188 4.46 -9.52 0.77
N ILE A 189 3.30 -9.36 1.44
CA ILE A 189 3.18 -9.76 2.86
C ILE A 189 3.24 -11.29 3.04
N ASN A 190 2.66 -12.06 2.12
CA ASN A 190 2.64 -13.52 2.25
C ASN A 190 3.99 -14.14 1.90
N PHE A 191 4.73 -13.52 0.98
CA PHE A 191 6.12 -13.87 0.69
C PHE A 191 7.00 -13.64 1.91
N VAL A 192 6.94 -12.44 2.51
CA VAL A 192 7.75 -12.15 3.69
C VAL A 192 7.27 -12.92 4.93
N LEU A 193 6.05 -13.40 5.02
CA LEU A 193 5.65 -14.31 6.09
C LEU A 193 5.98 -15.78 5.79
N GLY A 194 6.55 -16.08 4.62
CA GLY A 194 6.86 -17.43 4.18
C GLY A 194 5.62 -18.33 4.07
N ARG A 195 4.49 -17.73 3.67
CA ARG A 195 3.22 -18.44 3.42
C ARG A 195 3.21 -19.15 2.06
N PHE A 196 4.20 -18.86 1.21
CA PHE A 196 4.43 -19.55 -0.06
C PHE A 196 5.44 -20.69 0.07
N ASP A 197 6.09 -20.85 1.22
CA ASP A 197 6.96 -21.99 1.44
C ASP A 197 6.09 -23.23 1.67
N HIS A 198 6.45 -24.32 1.00
CA HIS A 198 5.84 -25.63 1.24
C HIS A 198 6.59 -26.32 2.38
N GLU A 199 5.85 -27.02 3.24
CA GLU A 199 6.47 -27.75 4.35
C GLU A 199 7.23 -28.97 3.82
N ASP A 200 8.46 -29.16 4.31
CA ASP A 200 9.02 -30.50 4.38
C ASP A 200 8.11 -31.33 5.31
N GLU A 201 7.79 -32.57 4.95
CA GLU A 201 6.83 -33.45 5.65
C GLU A 201 7.10 -33.71 7.16
N SER A 202 8.12 -33.09 7.77
CA SER A 202 8.57 -33.33 9.15
C SER A 202 7.94 -32.43 10.23
N ASP A 203 7.26 -31.32 9.89
CA ASP A 203 6.72 -30.35 10.87
C ASP A 203 5.18 -30.42 11.03
N ALA A 204 4.61 -31.61 10.94
CA ALA A 204 3.16 -31.88 10.96
C ALA A 204 2.48 -31.76 12.35
N GLU A 205 2.65 -30.63 13.05
CA GLU A 205 1.86 -30.29 14.25
C GLU A 205 0.90 -29.09 14.05
N ALA A 206 0.82 -28.49 12.86
CA ALA A 206 -0.15 -27.45 12.56
C ALA A 206 -1.49 -28.03 12.03
N PRO A 207 -2.66 -27.50 12.44
CA PRO A 207 -3.96 -27.98 11.95
C PRO A 207 -4.05 -27.82 10.42
N GLN A 208 -4.07 -28.96 9.72
CA GLN A 208 -4.28 -29.07 8.28
C GLN A 208 -5.71 -28.67 7.90
N GLU A 209 -5.94 -27.47 7.36
CA GLU A 209 -7.22 -27.17 6.68
C GLU A 209 -7.07 -26.19 5.51
N LEU A 210 -6.27 -26.53 4.49
CA LEU A 210 -6.46 -26.05 3.12
C LEU A 210 -6.21 -27.22 2.15
N ALA A 211 -7.00 -27.32 1.09
CA ALA A 211 -7.14 -28.49 0.21
C ALA A 211 -5.89 -28.88 -0.64
N ALA A 212 -4.69 -28.44 -0.28
CA ALA A 212 -3.46 -28.68 -1.04
C ALA A 212 -2.16 -28.65 -0.20
N GLY A 213 -2.21 -28.83 1.12
CA GLY A 213 -0.98 -28.84 1.95
C GLY A 213 -0.26 -27.48 2.04
N ARG A 214 -0.94 -26.39 1.69
CA ARG A 214 -0.39 -25.03 1.72
C ARG A 214 -0.66 -24.34 3.04
N ARG A 215 0.26 -23.47 3.42
CA ARG A 215 0.09 -22.57 4.56
C ARG A 215 -1.00 -21.55 4.30
N ARG A 216 -1.77 -21.26 5.34
CA ARG A 216 -2.80 -20.22 5.31
C ARG A 216 -2.17 -18.85 5.09
N THR A 217 -2.73 -18.08 4.17
CA THR A 217 -2.30 -16.72 3.86
C THR A 217 -2.98 -15.69 4.76
N VAL A 218 -2.41 -14.48 4.78
CA VAL A 218 -2.96 -13.32 5.48
C VAL A 218 -3.54 -12.32 4.48
N GLY A 219 -4.58 -11.61 4.87
CA GLY A 219 -5.13 -10.50 4.13
C GLY A 219 -4.36 -9.19 4.37
N ILE A 220 -4.62 -8.20 3.53
CA ILE A 220 -4.04 -6.86 3.64
C ILE A 220 -5.11 -5.79 3.59
N LEU A 221 -4.88 -4.72 4.34
CA LEU A 221 -5.58 -3.45 4.29
C LEU A 221 -4.52 -2.37 4.07
N ASP A 222 -4.61 -1.61 2.98
CA ASP A 222 -3.61 -0.58 2.66
C ASP A 222 -4.32 0.74 2.38
N MET A 223 -4.28 1.66 3.34
CA MET A 223 -4.85 2.99 3.18
C MET A 223 -3.74 3.96 2.82
N GLY A 224 -3.52 4.20 1.52
CA GLY A 224 -2.58 5.20 1.07
C GLY A 224 -3.16 6.62 1.13
N GLY A 225 -2.44 7.60 0.56
CA GLY A 225 -2.93 8.98 0.52
C GLY A 225 -4.14 9.20 -0.39
N ALA A 226 -4.26 8.46 -1.50
CA ALA A 226 -5.31 8.67 -2.51
C ALA A 226 -6.30 7.51 -2.67
N SER A 227 -5.95 6.29 -2.24
CA SER A 227 -6.82 5.13 -2.32
C SER A 227 -6.69 4.24 -1.09
N LEU A 228 -7.72 3.41 -0.89
CA LEU A 228 -7.74 2.31 0.05
C LEU A 228 -7.84 0.99 -0.73
N GLN A 229 -7.06 0.00 -0.33
CA GLN A 229 -7.08 -1.35 -0.89
C GLN A 229 -7.35 -2.37 0.20
N ILE A 230 -8.08 -3.43 -0.16
CA ILE A 230 -8.23 -4.64 0.63
C ILE A 230 -8.01 -5.84 -0.28
N ALA A 231 -7.20 -6.79 0.16
CA ALA A 231 -6.98 -8.04 -0.57
C ALA A 231 -6.84 -9.24 0.39
N TYR A 232 -7.44 -10.37 0.04
CA TYR A 232 -7.35 -11.62 0.80
C TYR A 232 -7.66 -12.82 -0.09
N GLU A 233 -7.07 -13.97 0.23
CA GLU A 233 -7.35 -15.21 -0.45
C GLU A 233 -8.79 -15.66 -0.18
N VAL A 234 -9.44 -16.20 -1.21
CA VAL A 234 -10.78 -16.75 -1.12
C VAL A 234 -10.78 -18.22 -1.56
N PRO A 235 -11.29 -19.15 -0.73
CA PRO A 235 -11.32 -20.57 -1.07
C PRO A 235 -12.07 -20.83 -2.36
N THR A 236 -11.66 -21.83 -3.15
CA THR A 236 -12.29 -22.20 -4.43
C THR A 236 -13.73 -22.73 -4.27
N SER A 237 -14.17 -23.07 -3.05
CA SER A 237 -15.48 -23.68 -2.79
C SER A 237 -16.67 -22.73 -3.06
N THR A 238 -17.28 -22.91 -4.23
CA THR A 238 -18.72 -23.09 -4.50
C THR A 238 -19.75 -22.44 -3.56
N SER A 239 -19.65 -21.15 -3.25
CA SER A 239 -20.89 -20.38 -3.02
C SER A 239 -21.45 -19.98 -4.38
N VAL A 240 -22.60 -20.55 -4.78
CA VAL A 240 -23.33 -20.14 -5.97
C VAL A 240 -23.85 -18.72 -5.72
N LEU A 241 -23.07 -17.73 -6.15
CA LEU A 241 -23.54 -16.34 -6.18
C LEU A 241 -24.66 -16.26 -7.24
N PRO A 242 -25.70 -15.44 -7.02
CA PRO A 242 -26.61 -15.04 -8.08
C PRO A 242 -25.83 -14.56 -9.32
N PRO A 243 -26.27 -14.84 -10.56
CA PRO A 243 -25.48 -14.60 -11.77
C PRO A 243 -24.89 -13.18 -11.90
N LYS A 244 -25.66 -12.15 -11.50
CA LYS A 244 -25.17 -10.76 -11.49
C LYS A 244 -24.05 -10.52 -10.48
N GLN A 245 -24.16 -11.10 -9.29
CA GLN A 245 -23.13 -11.00 -8.25
C GLN A 245 -21.89 -11.81 -8.62
N GLU A 246 -22.04 -12.90 -9.37
CA GLU A 246 -20.91 -13.69 -9.87
C GLU A 246 -20.07 -12.88 -10.86
N GLU A 247 -20.70 -12.12 -11.76
CA GLU A 247 -19.99 -11.27 -12.72
C GLU A 247 -19.27 -10.09 -12.03
N GLU A 248 -19.94 -9.44 -11.07
CA GLU A 248 -19.32 -8.41 -10.22
C GLU A 248 -18.16 -8.95 -9.38
N ALA A 249 -18.32 -10.16 -8.81
CA ALA A 249 -17.27 -10.82 -8.04
C ALA A 249 -16.07 -11.19 -8.93
N LYS A 250 -16.28 -11.73 -10.14
CA LYS A 250 -15.21 -12.10 -11.07
C LYS A 250 -14.27 -10.92 -11.40
N ILE A 251 -14.82 -9.72 -11.54
CA ILE A 251 -14.02 -8.51 -11.78
C ILE A 251 -13.06 -8.23 -10.62
N LEU A 252 -13.49 -8.53 -9.38
CA LEU A 252 -12.74 -8.31 -8.15
C LEU A 252 -11.83 -9.50 -7.76
N LEU A 253 -11.92 -10.63 -8.45
CA LEU A 253 -11.06 -11.79 -8.22
C LEU A 253 -9.84 -11.77 -9.13
N ALA A 254 -8.65 -11.91 -8.55
CA ALA A 254 -7.41 -12.15 -9.27
C ALA A 254 -7.03 -13.63 -9.12
N GLU A 255 -6.84 -14.31 -10.24
CA GLU A 255 -6.33 -15.68 -10.30
C GLU A 255 -4.96 -15.64 -10.97
N PHE A 256 -3.94 -16.15 -10.30
CA PHE A 256 -2.57 -16.14 -10.79
C PHE A 256 -1.78 -17.32 -10.24
N ASN A 257 -0.73 -17.70 -10.96
CA ASN A 257 0.24 -18.69 -10.53
C ASN A 257 1.57 -18.00 -10.23
N LEU A 258 2.10 -18.14 -9.01
CA LEU A 258 3.42 -17.61 -8.64
C LEU A 258 4.56 -18.54 -9.05
N GLY A 259 4.27 -19.82 -9.31
CA GLY A 259 5.25 -20.82 -9.70
C GLY A 259 5.75 -20.63 -11.14
N CYS A 260 6.91 -21.20 -11.43
CA CYS A 260 7.49 -21.17 -12.78
C CYS A 260 6.83 -22.17 -13.75
N ASP A 261 6.15 -23.20 -13.24
CA ASP A 261 5.44 -24.20 -14.04
C ASP A 261 3.93 -23.95 -14.04
N VAL A 262 3.38 -23.69 -15.23
CA VAL A 262 1.95 -23.45 -15.43
C VAL A 262 1.08 -24.69 -15.16
N GLN A 263 1.66 -25.89 -15.17
CA GLN A 263 0.96 -27.14 -14.90
C GLN A 263 0.84 -27.44 -13.39
N HIS A 264 1.71 -26.83 -12.57
CA HIS A 264 1.66 -26.99 -11.12
C HIS A 264 0.68 -26.00 -10.49
N THR A 265 -0.21 -26.52 -9.64
CA THR A 265 -1.29 -25.75 -9.02
C THR A 265 -1.00 -25.30 -7.60
N GLU A 266 0.13 -25.70 -7.02
CA GLU A 266 0.53 -25.39 -5.65
C GLU A 266 0.68 -23.89 -5.40
N HIS A 267 1.11 -23.14 -6.41
CA HIS A 267 1.26 -21.69 -6.34
C HIS A 267 0.11 -20.94 -7.04
N VAL A 268 -1.01 -21.63 -7.28
CA VAL A 268 -2.23 -21.00 -7.82
C VAL A 268 -3.08 -20.46 -6.69
N TYR A 269 -3.26 -19.15 -6.71
CA TYR A 269 -4.01 -18.40 -5.71
C TYR A 269 -5.20 -17.68 -6.36
N ARG A 270 -6.28 -17.61 -5.59
CA ARG A 270 -7.46 -16.80 -5.92
C ARG A 270 -7.65 -15.75 -4.85
N VAL A 271 -7.41 -14.50 -5.21
CA VAL A 271 -7.38 -13.37 -4.28
C VAL A 271 -8.50 -12.41 -4.63
N TYR A 272 -9.41 -12.17 -3.67
CA TYR A 272 -10.33 -11.05 -3.77
C TYR A 272 -9.54 -9.76 -3.55
N VAL A 273 -9.71 -8.79 -4.45
CA VAL A 273 -9.08 -7.49 -4.37
C VAL A 273 -10.08 -6.42 -4.76
N THR A 274 -10.23 -5.41 -3.91
CA THR A 274 -10.94 -4.19 -4.29
C THR A 274 -10.13 -2.95 -3.93
N THR A 275 -10.40 -1.87 -4.65
CA THR A 275 -9.75 -0.58 -4.47
C THR A 275 -10.78 0.54 -4.49
N PHE A 276 -10.67 1.41 -3.50
CA PHE A 276 -11.52 2.58 -3.34
C PHE A 276 -10.70 3.83 -3.64
N LEU A 277 -10.73 4.28 -4.89
CA LEU A 277 -10.08 5.52 -5.30
C LEU A 277 -10.81 6.72 -4.65
N GLY A 278 -10.06 7.64 -4.07
CA GLY A 278 -10.61 8.77 -3.30
C GLY A 278 -10.92 8.45 -1.83
N PHE A 279 -10.55 7.26 -1.33
CA PHE A 279 -10.74 6.83 0.06
C PHE A 279 -9.42 6.66 0.82
N GLY A 280 -8.29 7.09 0.23
CA GLY A 280 -7.05 7.27 0.98
C GLY A 280 -7.15 8.47 1.93
N GLY A 281 -6.31 8.52 2.96
CA GLY A 281 -6.40 9.52 4.04
C GLY A 281 -6.46 10.97 3.56
N ASN A 282 -5.53 11.39 2.68
CA ASN A 282 -5.48 12.76 2.16
C ASN A 282 -6.67 13.11 1.27
N PHE A 283 -7.09 12.19 0.40
CA PHE A 283 -8.24 12.41 -0.48
C PHE A 283 -9.56 12.38 0.30
N ALA A 284 -9.67 11.57 1.35
CA ALA A 284 -10.81 11.59 2.26
C ALA A 284 -10.90 12.93 2.98
N ARG A 285 -9.77 13.47 3.47
CA ARG A 285 -9.70 14.82 4.05
C ARG A 285 -10.10 15.89 3.03
N GLN A 286 -9.59 15.83 1.81
CA GLN A 286 -9.95 16.79 0.75
C GLN A 286 -11.46 16.79 0.45
N ARG A 287 -12.07 15.60 0.31
CA ARG A 287 -13.52 15.45 0.10
C ARG A 287 -14.33 15.97 1.28
N TYR A 288 -13.83 15.79 2.50
CA TYR A 288 -14.42 16.36 3.71
C TYR A 288 -14.37 17.89 3.70
N GLU A 289 -13.23 18.48 3.37
CA GLU A 289 -13.09 19.93 3.24
C GLU A 289 -14.04 20.52 2.20
N ASP A 290 -14.16 19.87 1.04
CA ASP A 290 -15.07 20.30 -0.03
C ASP A 290 -16.55 20.23 0.42
N LEU A 291 -16.92 19.18 1.15
CA LEU A 291 -18.27 19.06 1.75
C LEU A 291 -18.54 20.21 2.73
N VAL A 292 -17.63 20.41 3.67
CA VAL A 292 -17.74 21.41 4.74
C VAL A 292 -17.79 22.83 4.16
N LEU A 293 -16.96 23.13 3.17
CA LEU A 293 -16.97 24.39 2.43
C LEU A 293 -18.33 24.64 1.77
N ASN A 294 -18.80 23.68 0.98
CA ASN A 294 -20.05 23.81 0.23
C ASN A 294 -21.27 23.98 1.15
N GLU A 295 -21.35 23.19 2.22
CA GLU A 295 -22.45 23.29 3.19
C GLU A 295 -22.42 24.62 3.94
N THR A 296 -21.24 25.07 4.38
CA THR A 296 -21.10 26.32 5.13
C THR A 296 -21.46 27.53 4.27
N LEU A 297 -20.95 27.58 3.04
CA LEU A 297 -21.27 28.67 2.11
C LEU A 297 -22.75 28.67 1.71
N THR A 298 -23.36 27.49 1.56
CA THR A 298 -24.80 27.37 1.29
C THR A 298 -25.62 27.90 2.46
N LYS A 299 -25.30 27.50 3.70
CA LYS A 299 -25.96 28.01 4.91
C LYS A 299 -25.78 29.51 5.07
N ASN A 300 -24.59 30.04 4.82
CA ASN A 300 -24.32 31.48 4.85
C ASN A 300 -25.23 32.24 3.87
N ARG A 301 -25.38 31.74 2.63
CA ARG A 301 -26.27 32.34 1.63
C ARG A 301 -27.75 32.27 2.02
N LEU A 302 -28.19 31.15 2.57
CA LEU A 302 -29.61 30.93 2.90
C LEU A 302 -30.04 31.64 4.20
N LEU A 303 -29.16 31.70 5.20
CA LEU A 303 -29.48 32.20 6.54
C LEU A 303 -28.88 33.58 6.84
N GLY A 304 -28.16 34.18 5.88
CA GLY A 304 -27.47 35.46 6.09
C GLY A 304 -26.31 35.39 7.09
N GLN A 305 -25.78 34.18 7.35
CA GLN A 305 -24.65 33.95 8.24
C GLN A 305 -23.31 34.29 7.55
N LYS A 306 -22.28 34.52 8.36
CA LYS A 306 -20.91 34.85 7.89
C LYS A 306 -19.85 33.89 8.43
N THR A 307 -20.25 32.67 8.78
CA THR A 307 -19.39 31.67 9.40
C THR A 307 -18.27 31.26 8.45
N GLY A 308 -17.03 31.23 8.94
CA GLY A 308 -15.84 30.85 8.19
C GLY A 308 -15.34 31.88 7.19
N LEU A 309 -15.94 33.08 7.09
CA LEU A 309 -15.51 34.13 6.15
C LEU A 309 -14.34 34.98 6.67
N SER A 310 -13.99 34.88 7.95
CA SER A 310 -12.83 35.57 8.53
C SER A 310 -12.20 34.75 9.66
N PRO A 311 -10.92 35.03 10.02
CA PRO A 311 -10.27 34.39 11.16
C PRO A 311 -10.97 34.62 12.51
N ASP A 312 -11.69 35.74 12.64
CA ASP A 312 -12.43 36.13 13.86
C ASP A 312 -13.77 35.39 14.00
N ASN A 313 -14.31 34.87 12.90
CA ASN A 313 -15.55 34.09 12.88
C ASN A 313 -15.35 32.75 12.14
N PRO A 314 -14.44 31.87 12.61
CA PRO A 314 -14.12 30.63 11.91
C PRO A 314 -15.25 29.60 12.05
N LEU A 315 -15.31 28.65 11.13
CA LEU A 315 -16.09 27.43 11.34
C LEU A 315 -15.38 26.54 12.36
N LEU A 316 -16.11 26.01 13.34
CA LEU A 316 -15.57 25.09 14.34
C LEU A 316 -15.60 23.64 13.83
N ASP A 317 -14.44 23.13 13.40
CA ASP A 317 -14.28 21.81 12.80
C ASP A 317 -14.05 20.73 13.88
N PRO A 318 -14.94 19.71 14.05
CA PRO A 318 -14.73 18.61 14.99
C PRO A 318 -13.54 17.71 14.65
N CYS A 319 -13.16 17.60 13.39
CA CYS A 319 -12.12 16.71 12.91
C CYS A 319 -10.70 17.29 13.01
N LEU A 320 -10.55 18.57 13.38
CA LEU A 320 -9.26 19.18 13.65
C LEU A 320 -8.95 19.21 15.16
N PRO A 321 -7.67 19.07 15.55
CA PRO A 321 -7.22 19.26 16.92
C PRO A 321 -7.70 20.58 17.52
N VAL A 322 -7.97 20.58 18.83
CA VAL A 322 -8.49 21.75 19.55
C VAL A 322 -7.59 22.96 19.33
N GLY A 323 -8.18 24.06 18.85
CA GLY A 323 -7.48 25.33 18.65
C GLY A 323 -6.66 25.43 17.37
N LEU A 324 -6.41 24.33 16.65
CA LEU A 324 -5.69 24.38 15.38
C LEU A 324 -6.47 25.22 14.36
N THR A 325 -5.85 26.27 13.84
CA THR A 325 -6.42 27.13 12.80
C THR A 325 -5.92 26.70 11.43
N ASP A 326 -6.81 26.65 10.45
CA ASP A 326 -6.49 26.27 9.08
C ASP A 326 -7.39 27.04 8.08
N VAL A 327 -7.02 27.01 6.80
CA VAL A 327 -7.73 27.71 5.72
C VAL A 327 -7.94 26.77 4.54
N VAL A 328 -9.21 26.53 4.21
CA VAL A 328 -9.58 25.77 3.02
C VAL A 328 -9.83 26.74 1.88
N GLU A 329 -9.04 26.62 0.81
CA GLU A 329 -9.21 27.41 -0.41
C GLU A 329 -9.56 26.52 -1.60
N ARG A 330 -10.67 26.85 -2.29
CA ARG A 330 -11.12 26.18 -3.53
C ARG A 330 -11.77 27.20 -4.46
N ASN A 331 -11.35 27.25 -5.73
CA ASN A 331 -11.99 28.10 -6.75
C ASN A 331 -12.22 29.56 -6.29
N SER A 332 -11.21 30.19 -5.68
CA SER A 332 -11.28 31.54 -5.08
C SER A 332 -12.27 31.72 -3.91
N GLN A 333 -12.81 30.62 -3.36
CA GLN A 333 -13.56 30.61 -2.11
C GLN A 333 -12.62 30.25 -0.96
N VAL A 334 -12.75 30.96 0.15
CA VAL A 334 -11.91 30.79 1.34
C VAL A 334 -12.80 30.49 2.53
N LEU A 335 -12.42 29.47 3.30
CA LEU A 335 -13.05 29.10 4.56
C LEU A 335 -12.01 29.02 5.67
N HIS A 336 -12.13 29.91 6.65
CA HIS A 336 -11.36 29.87 7.89
C HIS A 336 -11.97 28.86 8.85
N ILE A 337 -11.16 27.91 9.30
CA ILE A 337 -11.59 26.85 10.22
C ILE A 337 -10.74 26.85 11.48
N ARG A 338 -11.36 26.46 12.60
CA ARG A 338 -10.69 26.27 13.90
C ARG A 338 -11.14 24.95 14.50
N GLY A 339 -10.19 24.11 14.89
CA GLY A 339 -10.49 22.79 15.42
C GLY A 339 -11.12 22.82 16.81
N ARG A 340 -12.07 21.93 17.05
CA ARG A 340 -12.70 21.70 18.36
C ARG A 340 -12.45 20.31 18.94
N GLY A 341 -11.78 19.42 18.22
CA GLY A 341 -11.37 18.09 18.71
C GLY A 341 -12.53 17.25 19.25
N ASP A 342 -13.55 16.98 18.43
CA ASP A 342 -14.73 16.21 18.84
C ASP A 342 -14.83 14.93 17.99
N TRP A 343 -14.31 13.84 18.53
CA TRP A 343 -14.25 12.53 17.89
C TRP A 343 -15.60 12.03 17.39
N ALA A 344 -16.64 12.14 18.23
CA ALA A 344 -17.97 11.63 17.90
C ALA A 344 -18.62 12.44 16.77
N SER A 345 -18.55 13.77 16.86
CA SER A 345 -19.04 14.65 15.79
C SER A 345 -18.24 14.48 14.50
N CYS A 346 -16.91 14.29 14.59
CA CYS A 346 -16.09 14.06 13.41
C CYS A 346 -16.52 12.78 12.67
N GLY A 347 -16.68 11.67 13.41
CA GLY A 347 -17.20 10.42 12.85
C GLY A 347 -18.57 10.58 12.19
N ALA A 348 -19.47 11.34 12.82
CA ALA A 348 -20.79 11.63 12.26
C ALA A 348 -20.72 12.43 10.95
N MET A 349 -19.84 13.43 10.85
CA MET A 349 -19.65 14.22 9.63
C MET A 349 -18.97 13.45 8.51
N LEU A 350 -18.10 12.49 8.84
CA LEU A 350 -17.42 11.64 7.85
C LEU A 350 -18.30 10.49 7.34
N SER A 351 -19.29 10.04 8.14
CA SER A 351 -20.14 8.89 7.80
C SER A 351 -20.79 8.96 6.41
N PRO A 352 -21.35 10.10 5.95
CA PRO A 352 -21.91 10.20 4.60
C PRO A 352 -20.88 10.01 3.48
N LEU A 353 -19.60 10.37 3.71
CA LEU A 353 -18.54 10.24 2.72
C LEU A 353 -18.10 8.79 2.48
N LEU A 354 -18.46 7.87 3.38
CA LEU A 354 -18.18 6.45 3.23
C LEU A 354 -19.10 5.76 2.21
N ALA A 355 -20.23 6.38 1.85
CA ALA A 355 -21.20 5.88 0.86
C ALA A 355 -21.52 4.38 1.05
N ARG A 356 -21.76 3.98 2.30
CA ARG A 356 -22.01 2.58 2.68
C ARG A 356 -23.31 2.08 2.06
N SER A 357 -23.31 0.83 1.62
CA SER A 357 -24.53 0.12 1.25
C SER A 357 -25.32 -0.33 2.48
N ASN A 358 -26.63 -0.51 2.30
CA ASN A 358 -27.51 -1.13 3.30
C ASN A 358 -27.42 -2.67 3.31
N THR A 359 -26.60 -3.26 2.45
CA THR A 359 -26.44 -4.72 2.32
C THR A 359 -25.18 -5.21 3.02
N SER A 360 -25.24 -6.41 3.64
CA SER A 360 -24.09 -7.02 4.33
C SER A 360 -23.02 -7.58 3.40
N GLN A 361 -23.32 -7.70 2.10
CA GLN A 361 -22.43 -8.23 1.06
C GLN A 361 -21.70 -7.12 0.27
N ALA A 362 -21.88 -5.87 0.66
CA ALA A 362 -21.25 -4.74 -0.01
C ALA A 362 -20.60 -3.80 1.00
N SER A 363 -19.52 -3.19 0.58
CA SER A 363 -18.65 -2.36 1.41
C SER A 363 -18.84 -0.87 1.09
N LEU A 364 -17.74 -0.13 0.92
CA LEU A 364 -17.77 1.27 0.50
C LEU A 364 -18.26 1.38 -0.95
N ASN A 365 -19.02 2.44 -1.26
CA ASN A 365 -19.66 2.64 -2.56
C ASN A 365 -20.57 1.48 -3.04
N GLY A 366 -21.01 0.61 -2.12
CA GLY A 366 -21.80 -0.56 -2.48
C GLY A 366 -21.08 -1.61 -3.33
N ILE A 367 -19.74 -1.61 -3.31
CA ILE A 367 -18.94 -2.63 -4.01
C ILE A 367 -19.05 -3.96 -3.29
N TYR A 368 -19.31 -5.03 -4.05
CA TYR A 368 -19.35 -6.41 -3.55
C TYR A 368 -18.10 -6.76 -2.75
N GLN A 369 -18.29 -7.43 -1.62
CA GLN A 369 -17.22 -7.95 -0.79
C GLN A 369 -17.41 -9.46 -0.59
N SER A 370 -16.38 -10.23 -0.95
CA SER A 370 -16.38 -11.68 -0.71
C SER A 370 -16.48 -11.97 0.80
N PRO A 371 -17.19 -13.00 1.26
CA PRO A 371 -17.26 -13.31 2.68
C PRO A 371 -15.86 -13.46 3.30
N ILE A 372 -15.70 -12.91 4.51
CA ILE A 372 -14.50 -13.07 5.33
C ILE A 372 -14.89 -13.94 6.52
N ASP A 373 -14.17 -15.03 6.75
CA ASP A 373 -14.27 -15.77 8.01
C ASP A 373 -13.49 -15.01 9.09
N PHE A 374 -14.17 -14.13 9.82
CA PHE A 374 -13.54 -13.31 10.85
C PHE A 374 -12.96 -14.12 12.03
N ASN A 375 -13.42 -15.36 12.24
CA ASN A 375 -12.88 -16.23 13.29
C ASN A 375 -11.57 -16.90 12.85
N ASN A 376 -11.37 -17.03 11.54
CA ASN A 376 -10.22 -17.70 10.95
C ASN A 376 -9.58 -16.84 9.85
N SER A 377 -9.43 -15.54 10.09
CA SER A 377 -8.72 -14.61 9.19
C SER A 377 -7.71 -13.77 9.98
N GLU A 378 -6.63 -13.36 9.31
CA GLU A 378 -5.60 -12.47 9.83
C GLU A 378 -5.37 -11.39 8.76
N PHE A 379 -5.25 -10.13 9.17
CA PHE A 379 -5.05 -9.00 8.28
C PHE A 379 -3.91 -8.10 8.78
N TYR A 380 -3.09 -7.62 7.85
CA TYR A 380 -2.10 -6.58 8.11
C TYR A 380 -2.59 -5.24 7.57
N GLY A 381 -2.59 -4.23 8.44
CA GLY A 381 -2.90 -2.85 8.10
C GLY A 381 -1.63 -2.05 7.80
N PHE A 382 -1.52 -1.48 6.60
CA PHE A 382 -0.39 -0.68 6.16
C PHE A 382 -0.75 0.79 6.01
N SER A 383 0.29 1.62 5.82
CA SER A 383 0.15 3.05 5.52
C SER A 383 -0.61 3.76 6.66
N GLU A 384 -1.72 4.46 6.38
CA GLU A 384 -2.45 5.20 7.41
C GLU A 384 -2.95 4.31 8.56
N PHE A 385 -3.18 3.01 8.35
CA PHE A 385 -3.50 2.10 9.47
C PHE A 385 -2.36 2.01 10.50
N PHE A 386 -1.10 2.07 10.05
CA PHE A 386 0.06 2.10 10.91
C PHE A 386 0.33 3.51 11.45
N TYR A 387 0.37 4.53 10.60
CA TYR A 387 0.70 5.89 11.05
C TYR A 387 -0.32 6.45 12.05
N CYS A 388 -1.62 6.20 11.82
CA CYS A 388 -2.66 6.64 12.74
C CYS A 388 -2.60 5.95 14.11
N THR A 389 -1.94 4.79 14.21
CA THR A 389 -1.78 4.05 15.46
C THR A 389 -0.41 4.28 16.11
N GLU A 390 0.63 4.57 15.34
CA GLU A 390 2.01 4.66 15.85
C GLU A 390 2.53 6.10 16.01
N ASP A 391 2.45 6.95 14.98
CA ASP A 391 3.21 8.21 14.93
C ASP A 391 2.97 9.12 16.13
N VAL A 392 1.71 9.23 16.54
CA VAL A 392 1.26 10.04 17.68
C VAL A 392 0.80 9.16 18.84
N LEU A 393 -0.02 8.14 18.57
CA LEU A 393 -0.66 7.35 19.62
C LEU A 393 0.28 6.29 20.23
N ARG A 394 1.36 5.90 19.53
CA ARG A 394 2.37 4.93 19.99
C ARG A 394 1.78 3.58 20.45
N ILE A 395 0.75 3.14 19.73
CA ILE A 395 0.03 1.86 19.93
C ILE A 395 0.03 1.01 18.66
N GLY A 396 1.06 1.13 17.81
CA GLY A 396 1.22 0.28 16.64
C GLY A 396 1.29 -1.21 16.99
N GLY A 397 1.00 -2.07 16.00
CA GLY A 397 0.98 -3.53 16.15
C GLY A 397 -0.44 -4.10 16.21
N HIS A 398 -0.73 -4.95 17.21
CA HIS A 398 -2.03 -5.61 17.33
C HIS A 398 -3.14 -4.59 17.60
N TYR A 399 -4.03 -4.43 16.62
CA TYR A 399 -5.14 -3.50 16.72
C TYR A 399 -6.17 -3.96 17.76
N HIS A 400 -6.52 -3.07 18.70
CA HIS A 400 -7.63 -3.25 19.63
C HIS A 400 -8.55 -2.01 19.59
N GLY A 401 -9.74 -2.17 18.99
CA GLY A 401 -10.65 -1.08 18.68
C GLY A 401 -11.00 -0.16 19.86
N PRO A 402 -11.38 -0.69 21.04
CA PRO A 402 -11.63 0.13 22.22
C PRO A 402 -10.41 0.94 22.70
N THR A 403 -9.20 0.36 22.62
CA THR A 403 -7.96 1.06 23.01
C THR A 403 -7.67 2.20 22.06
N PHE A 404 -7.76 1.93 20.75
CA PHE A 404 -7.57 2.95 19.72
C PHE A 404 -8.58 4.10 19.86
N ALA A 405 -9.88 3.79 19.99
CA ALA A 405 -10.91 4.81 20.13
C ALA A 405 -10.71 5.67 21.39
N LYS A 406 -10.28 5.07 22.51
CA LYS A 406 -9.95 5.81 23.72
C LYS A 406 -8.74 6.72 23.52
N ALA A 407 -7.66 6.22 22.92
CA ALA A 407 -6.44 6.99 22.68
C ALA A 407 -6.68 8.15 21.69
N ALA A 408 -7.49 7.94 20.65
CA ALA A 408 -7.81 8.94 19.64
C ALA A 408 -8.74 10.06 20.14
N GLN A 409 -9.44 9.85 21.28
CA GLN A 409 -10.26 10.87 21.94
C GLN A 409 -9.47 11.75 22.91
N VAL A 410 -8.26 11.34 23.31
CA VAL A 410 -7.47 12.13 24.26
C VAL A 410 -6.97 13.38 23.54
N ASN A 411 -7.36 14.55 24.05
CA ASN A 411 -6.81 15.82 23.60
C ASN A 411 -5.34 15.90 24.02
N TYR A 412 -4.44 15.66 23.06
CA TYR A 412 -3.05 16.05 23.19
C TYR A 412 -3.00 17.59 23.07
N LEU A 413 -2.87 18.26 24.21
CA LEU A 413 -2.67 19.71 24.31
C LEU A 413 -1.22 20.08 24.06
#